data_AF-A0A976M4Q5-F1
#
_entry.id   AF-A0A976M4Q5-F1
#
_cell.length_a   1.000
_cell.length_b   1.000
_cell.length_c   1.000
_cell.angle_alpha   90.00
_cell.angle_beta   90.00
_cell.angle_gamma   90.00
#
_symmetry.space_group_name_H-M   'P 1'
#
loop_
_entity.id
_entity.type
_entity.pdbx_description
1 polymer ?
#
loop_
_entity_poly.entity_id
_entity_poly.type
_entity_poly.pdbx_seq_one_letter_code
_entity_poly.pdbx_strand_id
1 'polypeptide(L)'
;MSRRLANFKLPGLEVPRLPGGARRSPTEKPAKDADGKYTSAYSLFKTTHKLSEEGYRKYGVEQGLIPPYLANPDSFVPDSKHLYTNFDDCNVYNVASVVKLDTNLLFSDLPEGLCGDTAKDIALLPQDEPLGLVNRKSAIEIISQLKQYASNIGGGLRSRGVLLDGKRGSGKSFILNHVALWARKNGWMVIHEPSASKYSTEVGSIKRSNAGVYIQLEFARSFLERLLMKNEHFLSQIPVIRPLYGLVSLDGNHLRYSKRMFDPVIEKIIKEELDILKEDSNPDELECAREKLNLWNTYRKQFKIPVLSDRLQNPKTLLEIADFGVNNETFSNQAVYELFNQLKHQTMFPLLFIIDEYNECFTASEYLSIKYENTKFNGWIPSYHLTMPRLFHKFDGSEYKKGFKIVATSWTKRKRKDFKPELLGILPNEVKTVRNFTQREFTNYILNLKNTRVIYNFPNDKINYFYMLTGGNGFESRRLLTKLY
;
A
#
# COMPACT_ATOMS: atom_id res chain seq x y z
N MET A 1 -32.47 -21.68 -31.61
CA MET A 1 -32.82 -20.52 -32.47
C MET A 1 -31.71 -19.48 -32.38
N SER A 2 -30.91 -19.35 -33.44
CA SER A 2 -29.79 -18.42 -33.54
C SER A 2 -30.27 -17.11 -34.18
N ARG A 3 -30.02 -15.95 -33.55
CA ARG A 3 -30.27 -14.64 -34.16
C ARG A 3 -28.94 -14.01 -34.57
N ARG A 4 -28.84 -13.80 -35.88
CA ARG A 4 -27.77 -13.18 -36.66
C ARG A 4 -27.55 -11.72 -36.27
N LEU A 5 -26.30 -11.29 -36.19
CA LEU A 5 -25.92 -9.88 -36.32
C LEU A 5 -25.41 -9.65 -37.74
N ALA A 6 -25.98 -8.65 -38.39
CA ALA A 6 -25.74 -8.25 -39.77
C ALA A 6 -24.40 -7.52 -39.91
N ASN A 7 -23.61 -7.91 -40.92
CA ASN A 7 -22.42 -7.18 -41.37
C ASN A 7 -22.86 -6.09 -42.36
N PHE A 8 -22.67 -4.83 -41.99
CA PHE A 8 -22.75 -3.70 -42.92
C PHE A 8 -21.38 -3.54 -43.62
N LYS A 9 -21.37 -3.57 -44.96
CA LYS A 9 -20.23 -3.18 -45.80
C LYS A 9 -20.58 -1.90 -46.54
N LEU A 10 -19.72 -0.88 -46.46
CA LEU A 10 -19.78 0.29 -47.33
C LEU A 10 -19.07 -0.02 -48.66
N PRO A 11 -19.62 0.40 -49.82
CA PRO A 11 -18.99 0.21 -51.12
C PRO A 11 -18.04 1.37 -51.46
N GLY A 12 -16.89 1.04 -52.09
CA GLY A 12 -16.15 1.98 -52.93
C GLY A 12 -15.01 2.76 -52.27
N LEU A 13 -13.90 2.09 -51.99
CA LEU A 13 -12.57 2.70 -52.04
C LEU A 13 -11.55 1.61 -52.38
N GLU A 14 -11.19 1.52 -53.65
CA GLU A 14 -10.16 0.62 -54.15
C GLU A 14 -8.78 1.14 -53.76
N VAL A 15 -7.99 0.30 -53.09
CA VAL A 15 -6.57 0.54 -52.81
C VAL A 15 -5.77 -0.59 -53.49
N PRO A 16 -4.70 -0.28 -54.25
CA PRO A 16 -4.14 -1.20 -55.24
C PRO A 16 -3.44 -2.41 -54.61
N ARG A 17 -3.60 -3.57 -55.26
CA ARG A 17 -2.94 -4.84 -54.91
C ARG A 17 -1.45 -4.76 -55.26
N LEU A 18 -0.59 -4.93 -54.27
CA LEU A 18 0.85 -5.19 -54.45
C LEU A 18 1.11 -6.71 -54.56
N PRO A 19 2.13 -7.13 -55.33
CA PRO A 19 2.29 -8.50 -55.78
C PRO A 19 2.86 -9.43 -54.70
N GLY A 20 2.49 -10.71 -54.79
CA GLY A 20 2.91 -11.77 -53.88
C GLY A 20 4.42 -11.95 -53.82
N GLY A 21 4.98 -11.80 -52.62
CA GLY A 21 6.37 -12.11 -52.30
C GLY A 21 6.50 -13.49 -51.66
N ALA A 22 7.31 -14.35 -52.27
CA ALA A 22 7.60 -15.71 -51.86
C ALA A 22 8.16 -15.82 -50.44
N ARG A 23 7.74 -16.89 -49.72
CA ARG A 23 8.38 -17.37 -48.49
C ARG A 23 9.86 -17.62 -48.74
N ARG A 24 10.73 -16.82 -48.12
CA ARG A 24 12.15 -17.13 -47.97
C ARG A 24 12.40 -17.62 -46.54
N SER A 25 12.89 -18.85 -46.43
CA SER A 25 13.56 -19.37 -45.25
C SER A 25 14.76 -18.48 -44.88
N PRO A 26 15.14 -18.34 -43.61
CA PRO A 26 16.33 -17.59 -43.25
C PRO A 26 17.56 -18.41 -43.63
N THR A 27 18.26 -17.96 -44.67
CA THR A 27 19.65 -18.35 -44.94
C THR A 27 20.56 -17.51 -44.04
N GLU A 28 21.39 -18.18 -43.24
CA GLU A 28 22.45 -17.60 -42.45
C GLU A 28 23.45 -16.85 -43.36
N LYS A 29 23.72 -15.59 -43.05
CA LYS A 29 24.86 -14.84 -43.61
C LYS A 29 26.07 -14.97 -42.67
N PRO A 30 27.28 -15.14 -43.20
CA PRO A 30 28.49 -15.27 -42.39
C PRO A 30 28.87 -13.91 -41.77
N ALA A 31 29.25 -13.94 -40.49
CA ALA A 31 29.68 -12.78 -39.73
C ALA A 31 31.00 -12.22 -40.29
N LYS A 32 31.04 -10.90 -40.50
CA LYS A 32 32.28 -10.14 -40.70
C LYS A 32 32.76 -9.63 -39.34
N ASP A 33 34.05 -9.81 -39.10
CA ASP A 33 34.80 -9.38 -37.92
C ASP A 33 34.68 -7.86 -37.69
N ALA A 34 34.31 -7.51 -36.47
CA ALA A 34 34.47 -6.18 -35.89
C ALA A 34 34.71 -6.34 -34.38
N ASP A 35 35.79 -5.74 -33.93
CA ASP A 35 36.46 -5.95 -32.66
C ASP A 35 35.68 -5.57 -31.41
N GLY A 36 35.92 -6.36 -30.35
CA GLY A 36 36.21 -5.84 -29.01
C GLY A 36 35.05 -5.24 -28.20
N LYS A 37 34.57 -6.05 -27.23
CA LYS A 37 33.70 -5.72 -26.07
C LYS A 37 32.21 -5.87 -26.31
N TYR A 38 31.71 -7.10 -26.33
CA TYR A 38 30.49 -7.56 -25.63
C TYR A 38 30.40 -9.08 -25.83
N THR A 39 31.06 -9.83 -24.94
CA THR A 39 30.87 -11.28 -24.86
C THR A 39 29.46 -11.55 -24.34
N SER A 40 28.59 -12.04 -25.22
CA SER A 40 27.24 -12.47 -24.86
C SER A 40 27.32 -13.59 -23.80
N ALA A 41 26.36 -13.64 -22.88
CA ALA A 41 26.28 -14.62 -21.79
C ALA A 41 26.30 -16.09 -22.27
N TYR A 42 26.20 -16.35 -23.57
CA TYR A 42 26.30 -17.67 -24.18
C TYR A 42 27.73 -18.17 -24.42
N SER A 43 28.75 -17.29 -24.47
CA SER A 43 30.15 -17.73 -24.63
C SER A 43 30.78 -18.27 -23.34
N LEU A 44 30.17 -18.03 -22.18
CA LEU A 44 30.60 -18.58 -20.89
C LEU A 44 30.20 -20.05 -20.66
N PHE A 45 29.37 -20.63 -21.52
CA PHE A 45 28.88 -22.02 -21.36
C PHE A 45 29.61 -23.08 -22.21
N LYS A 46 30.73 -22.72 -22.84
CA LYS A 46 31.65 -23.71 -23.46
C LYS A 46 32.81 -24.03 -22.51
N THR A 47 32.52 -24.47 -21.30
CA THR A 47 33.50 -25.19 -20.49
C THR A 47 33.35 -26.68 -20.75
N THR A 48 34.45 -27.35 -21.11
CA THR A 48 34.54 -28.80 -21.36
C THR A 48 34.19 -29.65 -20.14
N HIS A 49 34.08 -29.04 -18.97
CA HIS A 49 33.51 -29.64 -17.77
C HIS A 49 32.11 -29.07 -17.53
N LYS A 50 31.08 -29.93 -17.62
CA LYS A 50 29.78 -29.64 -17.04
C LYS A 50 29.98 -29.52 -15.52
N LEU A 51 30.16 -28.31 -15.02
CA LEU A 51 30.12 -28.06 -13.58
C LEU A 51 28.70 -28.44 -13.13
N SER A 52 28.60 -29.52 -12.37
CA SER A 52 27.36 -29.89 -11.69
C SER A 52 26.95 -28.73 -10.77
N GLU A 53 25.65 -28.60 -10.51
CA GLU A 53 25.13 -27.56 -9.62
C GLU A 53 25.80 -27.62 -8.23
N GLU A 54 26.20 -28.82 -7.79
CA GLU A 54 27.02 -29.06 -6.60
C GLU A 54 28.42 -28.46 -6.70
N GLY A 55 29.08 -28.57 -7.85
CA GLY A 55 30.39 -27.97 -8.09
C GLY A 55 30.34 -26.44 -8.07
N TYR A 56 29.27 -25.84 -8.59
CA TYR A 56 29.06 -24.39 -8.54
C TYR A 56 28.86 -23.88 -7.10
N ARG A 57 28.11 -24.62 -6.27
CA ARG A 57 27.86 -24.27 -4.86
C ARG A 57 29.10 -24.41 -3.99
N LYS A 58 29.87 -25.49 -4.15
CA LYS A 58 31.15 -25.69 -3.43
C LYS A 58 32.14 -24.57 -3.75
N TYR A 59 32.29 -24.24 -5.03
CA TYR A 59 33.15 -23.15 -5.48
C TYR A 59 32.73 -21.80 -4.88
N GLY A 60 31.43 -21.49 -4.87
CA GLY A 60 30.92 -20.25 -4.28
C GLY A 60 31.20 -20.12 -2.78
N VAL A 61 31.24 -21.23 -2.03
CA VAL A 61 31.55 -21.24 -0.60
C VAL A 61 33.05 -21.11 -0.35
N GLU A 62 33.88 -21.82 -1.13
CA GLU A 62 35.34 -21.74 -1.05
C GLU A 62 35.86 -20.35 -1.39
N GLN A 63 35.24 -19.67 -2.36
CA GLN A 63 35.60 -18.29 -2.73
C GLN A 63 34.97 -17.22 -1.82
N GLY A 64 34.27 -17.62 -0.75
CA GLY A 64 33.60 -16.70 0.18
C GLY A 64 32.43 -15.92 -0.42
N LEU A 65 31.96 -16.32 -1.60
CA LEU A 65 30.83 -15.69 -2.30
C LEU A 65 29.47 -16.14 -1.73
N ILE A 66 29.43 -17.28 -1.01
CA ILE A 66 28.23 -17.88 -0.43
C ILE A 66 28.49 -18.33 1.03
N PRO A 67 27.57 -18.10 1.98
CA PRO A 67 27.66 -18.62 3.35
C PRO A 67 27.80 -20.17 3.44
N PRO A 68 28.60 -20.71 4.38
CA PRO A 68 28.93 -22.14 4.45
C PRO A 68 27.74 -23.10 4.54
N TYR A 69 26.63 -22.67 5.14
CA TYR A 69 25.42 -23.50 5.30
C TYR A 69 24.63 -23.69 3.99
N LEU A 70 24.92 -22.93 2.94
CA LEU A 70 24.33 -23.10 1.60
C LEU A 70 25.13 -24.07 0.71
N ALA A 71 26.26 -24.57 1.20
CA ALA A 71 27.03 -25.65 0.57
C ALA A 71 26.32 -27.01 0.68
N ASN A 72 25.40 -27.16 1.64
CA ASN A 72 24.83 -28.45 2.01
C ASN A 72 23.71 -28.85 1.03
N PRO A 73 23.75 -30.03 0.40
CA PRO A 73 22.66 -30.56 -0.44
C PRO A 73 21.35 -30.78 0.35
N ASP A 74 21.44 -30.80 1.68
CA ASP A 74 20.35 -31.04 2.65
C ASP A 74 19.53 -29.80 3.03
N SER A 75 19.31 -28.85 2.10
CA SER A 75 18.48 -27.66 2.34
C SER A 75 16.98 -27.96 2.57
N PHE A 76 16.57 -29.20 2.31
CA PHE A 76 15.23 -29.73 2.52
C PHE A 76 15.12 -30.69 3.71
N VAL A 77 16.21 -30.93 4.45
CA VAL A 77 16.12 -31.72 5.67
C VAL A 77 15.33 -30.92 6.71
N PRO A 78 14.20 -31.45 7.24
CA PRO A 78 13.40 -30.72 8.20
C PRO A 78 14.18 -30.49 9.50
N ASP A 79 14.36 -29.23 9.88
CA ASP A 79 14.99 -28.85 11.14
C ASP A 79 13.91 -28.81 12.24
N SER A 80 13.50 -30.00 12.69
CA SER A 80 12.44 -30.14 13.70
C SER A 80 12.83 -29.53 15.06
N LYS A 81 14.13 -29.45 15.36
CA LYS A 81 14.65 -28.91 16.63
C LYS A 81 14.53 -27.39 16.72
N HIS A 82 14.75 -26.67 15.61
CA HIS A 82 14.67 -25.20 15.57
C HIS A 82 13.53 -24.70 14.69
N LEU A 83 12.48 -25.53 14.55
CA LEU A 83 11.31 -25.17 13.77
C LEU A 83 10.62 -23.93 14.34
N TYR A 84 10.47 -23.89 15.67
CA TYR A 84 9.74 -22.83 16.36
C TYR A 84 10.67 -21.84 17.04
N THR A 85 10.32 -20.56 16.97
CA THR A 85 11.00 -19.49 17.71
C THR A 85 10.00 -18.61 18.40
N ASN A 86 10.42 -18.02 19.52
CA ASN A 86 9.62 -17.04 20.22
C ASN A 86 9.50 -15.77 19.38
N PHE A 87 8.36 -15.09 19.53
CA PHE A 87 8.09 -13.85 18.81
C PHE A 87 9.11 -12.74 19.12
N ASP A 88 9.63 -12.70 20.35
CA ASP A 88 10.57 -11.66 20.77
C ASP A 88 12.01 -11.91 20.28
N ASP A 89 12.31 -13.17 19.93
CA ASP A 89 13.63 -13.64 19.47
C ASP A 89 13.81 -13.54 17.95
N CYS A 90 13.07 -12.64 17.28
CA CYS A 90 13.18 -12.40 15.85
C CYS A 90 14.53 -11.74 15.49
N ASN A 91 15.53 -12.57 15.20
CA ASN A 91 16.90 -12.17 14.82
C ASN A 91 17.38 -12.92 13.56
N VAL A 92 18.59 -12.59 13.09
CA VAL A 92 19.16 -13.14 11.85
C VAL A 92 19.40 -14.65 11.91
N TYR A 93 19.63 -15.21 13.10
CA TYR A 93 19.86 -16.65 13.30
C TYR A 93 18.57 -17.46 13.18
N ASN A 94 17.44 -16.83 13.47
CA ASN A 94 16.11 -17.43 13.48
C ASN A 94 15.36 -17.26 12.15
N VAL A 95 16.03 -16.81 11.08
CA VAL A 95 15.44 -16.77 9.74
C VAL A 95 14.99 -18.17 9.32
N ALA A 96 13.81 -18.27 8.71
CA ALA A 96 13.14 -19.50 8.28
C ALA A 96 12.47 -20.34 9.38
N SER A 97 12.63 -20.00 10.66
CA SER A 97 11.81 -20.57 11.73
C SER A 97 10.36 -20.10 11.64
N VAL A 98 9.48 -20.71 12.43
CA VAL A 98 8.05 -20.41 12.51
C VAL A 98 7.75 -19.83 13.88
N VAL A 99 7.09 -18.69 13.90
CA VAL A 99 6.58 -18.08 15.12
C VAL A 99 5.12 -18.48 15.27
N LYS A 100 4.79 -19.08 16.41
CA LYS A 100 3.42 -19.43 16.77
C LYS A 100 2.73 -18.22 17.36
N LEU A 101 1.59 -17.86 16.78
CA LEU A 101 0.73 -16.79 17.25
C LEU A 101 -0.61 -17.37 17.69
N ASP A 102 -1.02 -17.02 18.90
CA ASP A 102 -2.38 -17.30 19.35
C ASP A 102 -3.37 -16.50 18.49
N THR A 103 -4.35 -17.21 17.91
CA THR A 103 -5.36 -16.65 17.03
C THR A 103 -6.30 -15.70 17.77
N ASN A 104 -6.59 -15.98 19.05
CA ASN A 104 -7.45 -15.12 19.88
C ASN A 104 -6.75 -13.79 20.19
N LEU A 105 -5.47 -13.86 20.57
CA LEU A 105 -4.66 -12.65 20.83
C LEU A 105 -4.47 -11.84 19.55
N LEU A 106 -4.33 -12.48 18.40
CA LEU A 106 -4.12 -11.81 17.12
C LEU A 106 -5.26 -10.85 16.73
N PHE A 107 -6.51 -11.27 16.88
CA PHE A 107 -7.66 -10.39 16.63
C PHE A 107 -7.78 -9.29 17.66
N SER A 108 -7.35 -9.56 18.90
CA SER A 108 -7.29 -8.54 19.93
C SER A 108 -6.20 -7.51 19.63
N ASP A 109 -5.02 -7.92 19.16
CA ASP A 109 -3.86 -7.06 18.93
C ASP A 109 -3.96 -6.24 17.63
N LEU A 110 -4.65 -6.78 16.62
CA LEU A 110 -4.91 -6.15 15.33
C LEU A 110 -6.42 -6.11 15.02
N PRO A 111 -7.22 -5.34 15.79
CA PRO A 111 -8.66 -5.27 15.60
C PRO A 111 -9.04 -4.57 14.28
N GLU A 112 -8.12 -3.85 13.63
CA GLU A 112 -8.35 -3.19 12.35
C GLU A 112 -8.52 -4.19 11.18
N GLY A 113 -8.16 -5.46 11.42
CA GLY A 113 -8.14 -6.55 10.46
C GLY A 113 -6.72 -7.03 10.15
N LEU A 114 -6.61 -8.18 9.48
CA LEU A 114 -5.33 -8.78 9.08
C LEU A 114 -5.07 -8.55 7.60
N CYS A 115 -3.81 -8.29 7.25
CA CYS A 115 -3.38 -8.16 5.86
C CYS A 115 -3.49 -9.49 5.10
N GLY A 116 -3.84 -9.41 3.82
CA GLY A 116 -3.82 -10.54 2.87
C GLY A 116 -4.74 -11.71 3.25
N ASP A 117 -4.32 -12.92 2.91
CA ASP A 117 -5.12 -14.14 3.12
C ASP A 117 -4.98 -14.72 4.56
N THR A 118 -4.40 -13.99 5.50
CA THR A 118 -4.13 -14.49 6.87
C THR A 118 -5.41 -14.96 7.57
N ALA A 119 -6.53 -14.25 7.38
CA ALA A 119 -7.83 -14.67 7.93
C ALA A 119 -8.31 -16.02 7.36
N LYS A 120 -7.98 -16.32 6.10
CA LYS A 120 -8.28 -17.63 5.48
C LYS A 120 -7.39 -18.72 6.05
N ASP A 121 -6.14 -18.40 6.38
CA ASP A 121 -5.21 -19.35 7.00
C ASP A 121 -5.67 -19.71 8.41
N ILE A 122 -6.19 -18.74 9.17
CA ILE A 122 -6.82 -18.99 10.47
C ILE A 122 -8.05 -19.88 10.33
N ALA A 123 -8.90 -19.64 9.32
CA ALA A 123 -10.09 -20.46 9.08
C ALA A 123 -9.79 -21.91 8.68
N LEU A 124 -8.55 -22.21 8.24
CA LEU A 124 -8.10 -23.56 7.92
C LEU A 124 -7.51 -24.30 9.12
N LEU A 125 -7.22 -23.59 10.22
CA LEU A 125 -6.67 -24.21 11.43
C LEU A 125 -7.76 -24.99 12.18
N PRO A 126 -7.42 -26.15 12.77
CA PRO A 126 -8.26 -26.75 13.80
C PRO A 126 -8.51 -25.78 14.96
N GLN A 127 -9.57 -26.02 15.73
CA GLN A 127 -9.89 -25.20 16.92
C GLN A 127 -8.69 -25.15 17.87
N ASP A 128 -8.42 -23.96 18.40
CA ASP A 128 -7.35 -23.65 19.37
C ASP A 128 -5.90 -23.87 18.89
N GLU A 129 -5.68 -24.16 17.60
CA GLU A 129 -4.32 -24.23 17.05
C GLU A 129 -3.76 -22.84 16.73
N PRO A 130 -2.49 -22.56 17.09
CA PRO A 130 -1.87 -21.27 16.82
C PRO A 130 -1.51 -21.12 15.34
N LEU A 131 -1.63 -19.88 14.84
CA LEU A 131 -1.18 -19.51 13.51
C LEU A 131 0.36 -19.51 13.45
N GLY A 132 0.94 -20.31 12.56
CA GLY A 132 2.38 -20.30 12.32
C GLY A 132 2.78 -19.28 11.24
N LEU A 133 3.51 -18.24 11.62
CA LEU A 133 4.12 -17.29 10.69
C LEU A 133 5.59 -17.60 10.46
N VAL A 134 6.01 -17.75 9.22
CA VAL A 134 7.42 -17.97 8.88
C VAL A 134 8.22 -16.67 9.08
N ASN A 135 9.31 -16.74 9.83
CA ASN A 135 10.28 -15.66 10.01
C ASN A 135 11.06 -15.38 8.73
N ARG A 136 10.54 -14.44 7.94
CA ARG A 136 11.16 -13.99 6.69
C ARG A 136 12.32 -13.03 6.98
N LYS A 137 13.40 -13.17 6.20
CA LYS A 137 14.52 -12.20 6.19
C LYS A 137 14.04 -10.74 6.08
N SER A 138 13.10 -10.46 5.18
CA SER A 138 12.57 -9.11 4.98
C SER A 138 11.86 -8.54 6.21
N ALA A 139 11.15 -9.37 6.99
CA ALA A 139 10.52 -8.94 8.24
C ALA A 139 11.57 -8.57 9.29
N ILE A 140 12.58 -9.43 9.47
CA ILE A 140 13.67 -9.22 10.43
C ILE A 140 14.47 -7.96 10.08
N GLU A 141 14.76 -7.72 8.80
CA GLU A 141 15.43 -6.50 8.36
C GLU A 141 14.62 -5.23 8.66
N ILE A 142 13.29 -5.28 8.48
CA ILE A 142 12.42 -4.15 8.82
C ILE A 142 12.38 -3.94 10.34
N ILE A 143 12.19 -5.01 11.12
CA ILE A 143 12.19 -4.95 12.59
C ILE A 143 13.53 -4.39 13.09
N SER A 144 14.65 -4.81 12.52
CA SER A 144 15.98 -4.28 12.86
C SER A 144 16.08 -2.77 12.56
N GLN A 145 15.56 -2.31 11.42
CA GLN A 145 15.50 -0.88 11.08
C GLN A 145 14.63 -0.09 12.07
N LEU A 146 13.49 -0.65 12.49
CA LEU A 146 12.61 -0.02 13.48
C LEU A 146 13.28 0.02 14.87
N LYS A 147 13.99 -1.03 15.28
CA LYS A 147 14.78 -1.05 16.52
C LYS A 147 15.87 0.03 16.49
N GLN A 148 16.61 0.13 15.40
CA GLN A 148 17.61 1.19 15.20
C GLN A 148 16.98 2.57 15.30
N TYR A 149 15.84 2.78 14.64
CA TYR A 149 15.08 4.03 14.71
C TYR A 149 14.65 4.38 16.14
N ALA A 150 14.08 3.43 16.90
CA ALA A 150 13.66 3.67 18.27
C ALA A 150 14.84 3.98 19.22
N SER A 151 15.98 3.32 19.00
CA SER A 151 17.16 3.47 19.86
C SER A 151 17.97 4.75 19.61
N ASN A 152 17.71 5.51 18.53
CA ASN A 152 18.54 6.64 18.09
C ASN A 152 20.04 6.31 17.91
N ILE A 153 20.41 5.02 17.83
CA ILE A 153 21.81 4.59 17.71
C ILE A 153 22.22 4.74 16.24
N GLY A 154 22.98 5.80 15.95
CA GLY A 154 23.53 6.10 14.63
C GLY A 154 22.70 7.14 13.87
N GLY A 155 23.39 8.15 13.32
CA GLY A 155 22.79 9.29 12.61
C GLY A 155 21.56 8.90 11.80
N GLY A 156 20.45 9.59 12.06
CA GLY A 156 19.09 9.12 11.77
C GLY A 156 18.91 8.41 10.44
N LEU A 157 18.06 7.37 10.44
CA LEU A 157 17.74 6.60 9.23
C LEU A 157 17.53 7.53 8.02
N ARG A 158 18.31 7.30 6.95
CA ARG A 158 18.22 8.08 5.70
C ARG A 158 16.85 8.00 5.04
N SER A 159 16.10 6.92 5.30
CA SER A 159 14.72 6.74 4.85
C SER A 159 13.82 6.32 6.01
N ARG A 160 12.63 6.93 6.07
CA ARG A 160 11.55 6.62 7.00
C ARG A 160 10.36 5.94 6.31
N GLY A 161 10.63 5.33 5.16
CA GLY A 161 9.63 4.70 4.31
C GLY A 161 10.14 3.37 3.73
N VAL A 162 9.28 2.35 3.68
CA VAL A 162 9.58 1.08 3.03
C VAL A 162 8.41 0.64 2.16
N LEU A 163 8.67 0.35 0.89
CA LEU A 163 7.72 -0.28 -0.02
C LEU A 163 8.08 -1.76 -0.18
N LEU A 164 7.20 -2.65 0.28
CA LEU A 164 7.27 -4.07 -0.01
C LEU A 164 6.67 -4.35 -1.39
N ASP A 165 7.50 -4.78 -2.34
CA ASP A 165 7.05 -5.21 -3.67
C ASP A 165 7.47 -6.65 -3.95
N GLY A 166 6.85 -7.31 -4.94
CA GLY A 166 7.17 -8.67 -5.33
C GLY A 166 6.01 -9.38 -6.02
N LYS A 167 6.24 -10.61 -6.45
CA LYS A 167 5.22 -11.43 -7.15
C LYS A 167 3.97 -11.64 -6.30
N ARG A 168 2.81 -11.87 -6.94
CA ARG A 168 1.57 -12.26 -6.24
C ARG A 168 1.86 -13.49 -5.38
N GLY A 169 1.42 -13.49 -4.13
CA GLY A 169 1.57 -14.64 -3.24
C GLY A 169 2.94 -14.80 -2.57
N SER A 170 3.89 -13.88 -2.76
CA SER A 170 5.23 -13.97 -2.15
C SER A 170 5.27 -13.79 -0.62
N GLY A 171 4.16 -13.38 0.01
CA GLY A 171 4.04 -13.22 1.46
C GLY A 171 4.22 -11.79 1.99
N LYS A 172 4.06 -10.76 1.15
CA LYS A 172 4.17 -9.34 1.55
C LYS A 172 3.23 -8.97 2.70
N SER A 173 1.95 -9.32 2.58
CA SER A 173 0.93 -9.07 3.60
C SER A 173 1.23 -9.73 4.95
N PHE A 174 1.80 -10.95 4.94
CA PHE A 174 2.20 -11.64 6.18
C PHE A 174 3.37 -10.94 6.89
N ILE A 175 4.30 -10.35 6.13
CA ILE A 175 5.38 -9.52 6.68
C ILE A 175 4.79 -8.30 7.37
N LEU A 176 3.78 -7.65 6.79
CA LEU A 176 3.12 -6.49 7.41
C LEU A 176 2.48 -6.86 8.75
N ASN A 177 1.73 -7.97 8.81
CA ASN A 177 1.12 -8.44 10.06
C ASN A 177 2.17 -8.72 11.14
N HIS A 178 3.27 -9.40 10.78
CA HIS A 178 4.36 -9.67 11.72
C HIS A 178 4.99 -8.37 12.26
N VAL A 179 5.28 -7.41 11.38
CA VAL A 179 5.86 -6.13 11.79
C VAL A 179 4.86 -5.31 12.63
N ALA A 180 3.57 -5.35 12.30
CA ALA A 180 2.51 -4.67 13.07
C ALA A 180 2.45 -5.18 14.51
N LEU A 181 2.42 -6.51 14.69
CA LEU A 181 2.42 -7.15 16.00
C LEU A 181 3.67 -6.79 16.80
N TRP A 182 4.83 -6.78 16.14
CA TRP A 182 6.09 -6.44 16.79
C TRP A 182 6.06 -4.99 17.29
N ALA A 183 5.57 -4.07 16.47
CA ALA A 183 5.47 -2.66 16.84
C ALA A 183 4.49 -2.45 18.02
N ARG A 184 3.33 -3.12 18.00
CA ARG A 184 2.34 -3.09 19.10
C ARG A 184 2.96 -3.53 20.43
N LYS A 185 3.66 -4.68 20.44
CA LYS A 185 4.32 -5.20 21.65
C LYS A 185 5.45 -4.30 22.17
N ASN A 186 6.06 -3.50 21.30
CA ASN A 186 7.15 -2.59 21.65
C ASN A 186 6.69 -1.14 21.91
N GLY A 187 5.39 -0.92 22.15
CA GLY A 187 4.85 0.38 22.54
C GLY A 187 4.78 1.42 21.42
N TRP A 188 4.74 0.99 20.15
CA TRP A 188 4.50 1.89 19.03
C TRP A 188 3.02 2.14 18.84
N MET A 189 2.68 3.37 18.46
CA MET A 189 1.34 3.69 17.97
C MET A 189 1.25 3.26 16.51
N VAL A 190 0.45 2.22 16.24
CA VAL A 190 0.32 1.63 14.91
C VAL A 190 -0.98 2.09 14.25
N ILE A 191 -0.86 2.59 13.02
CA ILE A 191 -1.99 2.93 12.14
C ILE A 191 -2.00 1.89 11.03
N HIS A 192 -2.92 0.93 11.16
CA HIS A 192 -2.99 -0.26 10.32
C HIS A 192 -4.18 -0.19 9.35
N GLU A 193 -3.90 -0.23 8.05
CA GLU A 193 -4.92 -0.36 7.02
C GLU A 193 -4.65 -1.62 6.16
N PRO A 194 -5.32 -2.75 6.47
CA PRO A 194 -5.05 -4.04 5.85
C PRO A 194 -5.66 -4.20 4.45
N SER A 195 -6.61 -3.35 4.05
CA SER A 195 -7.17 -3.39 2.69
C SER A 195 -7.52 -1.99 2.21
N ALA A 196 -6.55 -1.34 1.56
CA ALA A 196 -6.80 -0.04 0.94
C ALA A 196 -7.74 -0.15 -0.28
N SER A 197 -7.86 -1.33 -0.90
CA SER A 197 -8.72 -1.53 -2.07
C SER A 197 -10.21 -1.46 -1.76
N LYS A 198 -10.62 -1.65 -0.51
CA LYS A 198 -12.03 -1.52 -0.11
C LYS A 198 -12.60 -0.15 -0.45
N TYR A 199 -11.82 0.90 -0.24
CA TYR A 199 -12.24 2.28 -0.49
C TYR A 199 -12.53 2.56 -1.96
N SER A 200 -12.04 1.73 -2.88
CA SER A 200 -12.26 1.89 -4.32
C SER A 200 -13.18 0.83 -4.91
N THR A 201 -13.54 -0.22 -4.17
CA THR A 201 -14.31 -1.36 -4.69
C THR A 201 -15.58 -1.66 -3.92
N GLU A 202 -15.62 -1.36 -2.62
CA GLU A 202 -16.82 -1.56 -1.83
C GLU A 202 -17.84 -0.45 -2.07
N VAL A 203 -19.12 -0.82 -1.98
CA VAL A 203 -20.21 0.14 -2.09
C VAL A 203 -20.24 0.98 -0.83
N GLY A 204 -20.19 2.30 -0.98
CA GLY A 204 -20.27 3.25 0.12
C GLY A 204 -20.69 4.62 -0.40
N SER A 205 -21.28 5.45 0.47
CA SER A 205 -21.75 6.76 0.05
C SER A 205 -20.58 7.71 -0.24
N ILE A 206 -20.64 8.39 -1.39
CA ILE A 206 -19.65 9.40 -1.79
C ILE A 206 -20.32 10.75 -2.04
N LYS A 207 -19.69 11.82 -1.56
CA LYS A 207 -20.13 13.20 -1.80
C LYS A 207 -19.02 14.00 -2.44
N ARG A 208 -19.31 14.65 -3.57
CA ARG A 208 -18.31 15.47 -4.27
C ARG A 208 -18.13 16.82 -3.58
N SER A 209 -16.90 17.19 -3.27
CA SER A 209 -16.52 18.52 -2.79
C SER A 209 -16.32 19.50 -3.95
N ASN A 210 -16.33 20.80 -3.63
CA ASN A 210 -16.06 21.86 -4.60
C ASN A 210 -14.63 21.77 -5.18
N ALA A 211 -13.68 21.25 -4.41
CA ALA A 211 -12.32 20.96 -4.88
C ALA A 211 -12.25 19.76 -5.84
N GLY A 212 -13.37 19.09 -6.11
CA GLY A 212 -13.44 17.92 -6.98
C GLY A 212 -12.91 16.63 -6.34
N VAL A 213 -12.80 16.60 -5.02
CA VAL A 213 -12.48 15.40 -4.23
C VAL A 213 -13.79 14.75 -3.80
N TYR A 214 -13.84 13.42 -3.77
CA TYR A 214 -15.01 12.65 -3.35
C TYR A 214 -14.85 12.19 -1.90
N ILE A 215 -15.66 12.75 -1.02
CA ILE A 215 -15.68 12.51 0.42
C ILE A 215 -16.35 11.19 0.72
N GLN A 216 -15.67 10.36 1.51
CA GLN A 216 -16.12 9.03 1.94
C GLN A 216 -16.38 9.02 3.45
N LEU A 217 -17.61 9.34 3.88
CA LEU A 217 -17.94 9.56 5.29
C LEU A 217 -17.99 8.25 6.09
N GLU A 218 -18.75 7.26 5.60
CA GLU A 218 -18.90 5.94 6.23
C GLU A 218 -17.54 5.25 6.45
N PHE A 219 -16.69 5.27 5.42
CA PHE A 219 -15.35 4.70 5.49
C PHE A 219 -14.43 5.45 6.46
N ALA A 220 -14.52 6.79 6.51
CA ALA A 220 -13.75 7.57 7.47
C ALA A 220 -14.18 7.30 8.91
N ARG A 221 -15.49 7.17 9.16
CA ARG A 221 -16.04 6.79 10.47
C ARG A 221 -15.56 5.41 10.89
N SER A 222 -15.74 4.39 10.05
CA SER A 222 -15.27 3.03 10.32
C SER A 222 -13.75 2.96 10.53
N PHE A 223 -12.98 3.79 9.81
CA PHE A 223 -11.55 3.92 10.04
C PHE A 223 -11.24 4.50 11.44
N LEU A 224 -11.94 5.56 11.88
CA LEU A 224 -11.76 6.12 13.22
C LEU A 224 -12.15 5.11 14.32
N GLU A 225 -13.27 4.43 14.18
CA GLU A 225 -13.71 3.37 15.11
C GLU A 225 -12.62 2.31 15.27
N ARG A 226 -12.06 1.81 14.15
CA ARG A 226 -10.96 0.84 14.16
C ARG A 226 -9.68 1.40 14.77
N LEU A 227 -9.34 2.66 14.46
CA LEU A 227 -8.15 3.32 14.98
C LEU A 227 -8.19 3.43 16.51
N LEU A 228 -9.36 3.75 17.08
CA LEU A 228 -9.55 3.94 18.51
C LEU A 228 -9.34 2.65 19.31
N MET A 229 -9.80 1.50 18.80
CA MET A 229 -9.81 0.22 19.54
C MET A 229 -8.50 -0.14 20.26
N LYS A 230 -7.33 0.16 19.65
CA LYS A 230 -6.02 -0.05 20.29
C LYS A 230 -5.17 1.19 20.51
N ASN A 231 -5.50 2.32 19.88
CA ASN A 231 -4.71 3.54 20.01
C ASN A 231 -5.28 4.57 20.98
N GLU A 232 -6.43 4.32 21.62
CA GLU A 232 -7.07 5.26 22.54
C GLU A 232 -6.12 5.79 23.64
N HIS A 233 -5.35 4.91 24.27
CA HIS A 233 -4.39 5.28 25.31
C HIS A 233 -3.25 6.18 24.79
N PHE A 234 -2.87 6.07 23.52
CA PHE A 234 -1.90 7.00 22.90
C PHE A 234 -2.57 8.33 22.58
N LEU A 235 -3.77 8.30 21.98
CA LEU A 235 -4.49 9.49 21.54
C LEU A 235 -4.95 10.39 22.69
N SER A 236 -5.27 9.81 23.85
CA SER A 236 -5.61 10.55 25.07
C SER A 236 -4.42 11.31 25.66
N GLN A 237 -3.19 10.85 25.43
CA GLN A 237 -1.98 11.50 25.94
C GLN A 237 -1.46 12.59 25.00
N ILE A 238 -1.75 12.51 23.70
CA ILE A 238 -1.26 13.49 22.73
C ILE A 238 -2.14 14.76 22.76
N PRO A 239 -1.59 15.93 23.10
CA PRO A 239 -2.34 17.18 23.13
C PRO A 239 -2.56 17.74 21.73
N VAL A 240 -3.65 18.50 21.55
CA VAL A 240 -3.94 19.20 20.30
C VAL A 240 -3.04 20.44 20.16
N ILE A 241 -2.39 20.57 19.01
CA ILE A 241 -1.63 21.77 18.64
C ILE A 241 -2.62 22.79 18.06
N ARG A 242 -3.04 23.74 18.90
CA ARG A 242 -4.07 24.75 18.56
C ARG A 242 -3.81 25.53 17.26
N PRO A 243 -2.58 26.00 16.95
CA PRO A 243 -2.33 26.72 15.70
C PRO A 243 -2.59 25.92 14.43
N LEU A 244 -2.56 24.58 14.52
CA LEU A 244 -2.79 23.68 13.39
C LEU A 244 -4.24 23.21 13.30
N TYR A 245 -5.00 23.37 14.37
CA TYR A 245 -6.36 22.86 14.50
C TYR A 245 -7.38 23.70 13.74
N GLY A 246 -8.32 23.05 13.05
CA GLY A 246 -9.38 23.74 12.29
C GLY A 246 -8.91 24.31 10.95
N LEU A 247 -7.71 23.93 10.50
CA LEU A 247 -7.16 24.34 9.20
C LEU A 247 -7.52 23.40 8.07
N VAL A 248 -8.18 22.27 8.36
CA VAL A 248 -8.62 21.29 7.37
C VAL A 248 -10.10 21.50 7.05
N SER A 249 -10.51 21.36 5.78
CA SER A 249 -11.93 21.37 5.37
C SER A 249 -12.54 19.96 5.33
N LEU A 250 -13.86 19.86 5.11
CA LEU A 250 -14.59 18.58 5.06
C LEU A 250 -13.99 17.54 4.11
N ASP A 251 -13.33 17.97 3.04
CA ASP A 251 -12.72 17.12 2.01
C ASP A 251 -11.23 16.80 2.27
N GLY A 252 -10.69 17.21 3.41
CA GLY A 252 -9.29 16.97 3.79
C GLY A 252 -8.28 17.94 3.17
N ASN A 253 -8.73 18.90 2.35
CA ASN A 253 -7.87 19.97 1.86
C ASN A 253 -7.67 21.06 2.94
N HIS A 254 -6.69 21.94 2.74
CA HIS A 254 -6.50 23.07 3.63
C HIS A 254 -7.63 24.10 3.44
N LEU A 255 -8.19 24.63 4.53
CA LEU A 255 -9.33 25.54 4.54
C LEU A 255 -9.13 26.77 3.65
N ARG A 256 -7.92 27.35 3.65
CA ARG A 256 -7.60 28.48 2.74
C ARG A 256 -7.71 28.11 1.26
N TYR A 257 -7.34 26.89 0.88
CA TYR A 257 -7.47 26.41 -0.50
C TYR A 257 -8.95 26.25 -0.86
N SER A 258 -9.73 25.65 0.03
CA SER A 258 -11.17 25.48 -0.16
C SER A 258 -11.92 26.82 -0.22
N LYS A 259 -11.48 27.83 0.55
CA LYS A 259 -12.01 29.21 0.44
C LYS A 259 -11.70 29.86 -0.90
N ARG A 260 -10.47 29.69 -1.42
CA ARG A 260 -10.06 30.23 -2.73
C ARG A 260 -10.87 29.66 -3.90
N MET A 261 -11.44 28.46 -3.75
CA MET A 261 -12.31 27.89 -4.79
C MET A 261 -13.61 28.67 -5.00
N PHE A 262 -14.00 29.51 -4.06
CA PHE A 262 -15.15 30.40 -4.21
C PHE A 262 -14.79 31.76 -4.83
N ASP A 263 -13.50 32.09 -4.95
CA ASP A 263 -13.04 33.39 -5.48
C ASP A 263 -13.63 33.67 -6.89
N PRO A 264 -13.70 32.72 -7.86
CA PRO A 264 -14.31 33.00 -9.17
C PRO A 264 -15.81 33.27 -9.12
N VAL A 265 -16.52 32.66 -8.17
CA VAL A 265 -17.97 32.91 -7.97
C VAL A 265 -18.15 34.30 -7.37
N ILE A 266 -17.32 34.66 -6.40
CA ILE A 266 -17.30 35.98 -5.78
C ILE A 266 -16.94 37.06 -6.83
N GLU A 267 -15.96 36.82 -7.68
CA GLU A 267 -15.60 37.72 -8.81
C GLU A 267 -16.79 37.98 -9.72
N LYS A 268 -17.57 36.95 -10.04
CA LYS A 268 -18.75 37.08 -10.89
C LYS A 268 -19.85 37.92 -10.23
N ILE A 269 -20.15 37.66 -8.96
CA ILE A 269 -21.16 38.43 -8.20
C ILE A 269 -20.76 39.90 -8.09
N ILE A 270 -19.48 40.17 -7.76
CA ILE A 270 -18.97 41.53 -7.64
C ILE A 270 -19.00 42.25 -8.98
N LYS A 271 -18.71 41.54 -10.09
CA LYS A 271 -18.81 42.13 -11.42
C LYS A 271 -20.25 42.54 -11.74
N GLU A 272 -21.22 41.69 -11.44
CA GLU A 272 -22.65 41.97 -11.64
C GLU A 272 -23.09 43.18 -10.79
N GLU A 273 -22.69 43.28 -9.52
CA GLU A 273 -23.02 44.44 -8.67
C GLU A 273 -22.33 45.74 -9.11
N LEU A 274 -21.08 45.67 -9.56
CA LEU A 274 -20.37 46.83 -10.08
C LEU A 274 -20.98 47.32 -11.40
N ASP A 275 -21.49 46.40 -12.23
CA ASP A 275 -22.17 46.77 -13.47
C ASP A 275 -23.51 47.47 -13.16
N ILE A 276 -24.27 47.01 -12.15
CA ILE A 276 -25.48 47.70 -11.65
C ILE A 276 -25.14 49.11 -11.12
N LEU A 277 -24.09 49.23 -10.30
CA LEU A 277 -23.62 50.53 -9.77
C LEU A 277 -23.25 51.51 -10.89
N LYS A 278 -22.63 51.03 -11.97
CA LYS A 278 -22.30 51.86 -13.13
C LYS A 278 -23.53 52.34 -13.87
N GLU A 279 -24.55 51.49 -14.00
CA GLU A 279 -25.82 51.86 -14.62
C GLU A 279 -26.58 52.89 -13.79
N ASP A 280 -26.59 52.77 -12.46
CA ASP A 280 -27.41 53.62 -11.59
C ASP A 280 -26.77 54.99 -11.30
N SER A 281 -25.45 55.05 -11.09
CA SER A 281 -24.80 56.20 -10.45
C SER A 281 -23.62 56.79 -11.22
N ASN A 282 -23.19 56.17 -12.32
CA ASN A 282 -22.01 56.59 -13.11
C ASN A 282 -20.78 56.96 -12.25
N PRO A 283 -20.34 56.09 -11.30
CA PRO A 283 -19.32 56.40 -10.31
C PRO A 283 -17.91 56.50 -10.91
N ASP A 284 -17.04 57.28 -10.25
CA ASP A 284 -15.63 57.42 -10.63
C ASP A 284 -14.86 56.07 -10.51
N GLU A 285 -13.76 55.92 -11.25
CA GLU A 285 -12.92 54.70 -11.21
C GLU A 285 -12.42 54.37 -9.78
N LEU A 286 -12.12 55.40 -9.00
CA LEU A 286 -11.65 55.28 -7.62
C LEU A 286 -12.75 54.76 -6.69
N GLU A 287 -13.99 55.14 -6.95
CA GLU A 287 -15.18 54.71 -6.21
C GLU A 287 -15.51 53.25 -6.55
N CYS A 288 -15.48 52.89 -7.84
CA CYS A 288 -15.58 51.49 -8.28
C CYS A 288 -14.52 50.58 -7.63
N ALA A 289 -13.27 51.06 -7.54
CA ALA A 289 -12.18 50.28 -6.94
C ALA A 289 -12.36 50.08 -5.43
N ARG A 290 -12.82 51.11 -4.71
CA ARG A 290 -13.15 51.02 -3.27
C ARG A 290 -14.29 50.05 -3.04
N GLU A 291 -15.35 50.17 -3.83
CA GLU A 291 -16.54 49.34 -3.65
C GLU A 291 -16.26 47.88 -3.98
N LYS A 292 -15.49 47.61 -5.05
CA LYS A 292 -14.98 46.26 -5.34
C LYS A 292 -14.27 45.63 -4.13
N LEU A 293 -13.41 46.39 -3.45
CA LEU A 293 -12.66 45.89 -2.29
C LEU A 293 -13.57 45.67 -1.07
N ASN A 294 -14.54 46.56 -0.85
CA ASN A 294 -15.56 46.41 0.18
C ASN A 294 -16.40 45.14 -0.03
N LEU A 295 -16.96 44.97 -1.23
CA LEU A 295 -17.75 43.82 -1.62
C LEU A 295 -16.95 42.53 -1.49
N TRP A 296 -15.69 42.52 -1.94
CA TRP A 296 -14.78 41.38 -1.78
C TRP A 296 -14.64 40.96 -0.31
N ASN A 297 -14.40 41.92 0.58
CA ASN A 297 -14.26 41.65 2.01
C ASN A 297 -15.58 41.17 2.64
N THR A 298 -16.71 41.72 2.22
CA THR A 298 -18.04 41.34 2.71
C THR A 298 -18.40 39.92 2.29
N TYR A 299 -18.34 39.61 0.99
CA TYR A 299 -18.66 38.29 0.47
C TYR A 299 -17.76 37.20 1.05
N ARG A 300 -16.46 37.47 1.16
CA ARG A 300 -15.52 36.50 1.73
C ARG A 300 -15.79 36.20 3.22
N LYS A 301 -16.40 37.12 3.96
CA LYS A 301 -16.86 36.90 5.35
C LYS A 301 -18.18 36.14 5.42
N GLN A 302 -19.07 36.36 4.44
CA GLN A 302 -20.37 35.68 4.36
C GLN A 302 -20.25 34.20 3.96
N PHE A 303 -19.34 33.86 3.04
CA PHE A 303 -19.06 32.48 2.65
C PHE A 303 -18.32 31.71 3.77
N LYS A 304 -19.09 31.18 4.72
CA LYS A 304 -18.58 30.26 5.75
C LYS A 304 -18.66 28.82 5.28
N ILE A 305 -17.51 28.17 5.20
CA ILE A 305 -17.41 26.73 5.01
C ILE A 305 -17.59 26.08 6.39
N PRO A 306 -18.46 25.07 6.54
CA PRO A 306 -18.59 24.36 7.81
C PRO A 306 -17.26 23.68 8.16
N VAL A 307 -16.73 23.99 9.35
CA VAL A 307 -15.48 23.42 9.86
C VAL A 307 -15.76 22.71 11.19
N LEU A 308 -15.07 21.60 11.42
CA LEU A 308 -15.08 20.87 12.69
C LEU A 308 -14.79 21.78 13.89
N SER A 309 -13.89 22.76 13.76
CA SER A 309 -13.56 23.72 14.83
C SER A 309 -14.73 24.59 15.28
N ASP A 310 -15.73 24.81 14.42
CA ASP A 310 -16.91 25.61 14.78
C ASP A 310 -17.80 24.85 15.79
N ARG A 311 -17.80 23.51 15.71
CA ARG A 311 -18.56 22.62 16.60
C ARG A 311 -17.75 22.12 17.78
N LEU A 312 -16.46 21.86 17.59
CA LEU A 312 -15.53 21.43 18.63
C LEU A 312 -14.47 22.51 18.84
N GLN A 313 -14.76 23.49 19.70
CA GLN A 313 -13.95 24.73 19.78
C GLN A 313 -12.61 24.54 20.49
N ASN A 314 -12.55 23.70 21.53
CA ASN A 314 -11.37 23.58 22.39
C ASN A 314 -11.04 22.13 22.76
N PRO A 315 -10.73 21.26 21.78
CA PRO A 315 -10.32 19.92 22.12
C PRO A 315 -8.95 19.94 22.82
N LYS A 316 -8.81 19.15 23.89
CA LYS A 316 -7.55 19.04 24.64
C LYS A 316 -6.64 17.99 24.04
N THR A 317 -7.21 16.85 23.67
CA THR A 317 -6.48 15.65 23.22
C THR A 317 -6.89 15.23 21.82
N LEU A 318 -6.06 14.44 21.15
CA LEU A 318 -6.41 13.88 19.84
C LEU A 318 -7.57 12.87 19.91
N LEU A 319 -7.77 12.25 21.08
CA LEU A 319 -8.92 11.37 21.34
C LEU A 319 -10.25 12.11 21.14
N GLU A 320 -10.39 13.33 21.69
CA GLU A 320 -11.62 14.11 21.56
C GLU A 320 -11.98 14.43 20.09
N ILE A 321 -10.97 14.63 19.23
CA ILE A 321 -11.18 14.85 17.79
C ILE A 321 -11.67 13.55 17.13
N ALA A 322 -11.05 12.41 17.47
CA ALA A 322 -11.42 11.12 16.92
C ALA A 322 -12.84 10.71 17.36
N ASP A 323 -13.16 10.82 18.65
CA ASP A 323 -14.50 10.52 19.19
C ASP A 323 -15.58 11.43 18.59
N PHE A 324 -15.28 12.72 18.43
CA PHE A 324 -16.19 13.64 17.75
C PHE A 324 -16.47 13.20 16.31
N GLY A 325 -15.44 12.73 15.59
CA GLY A 325 -15.56 12.19 14.24
C GLY A 325 -16.34 10.88 14.17
N VAL A 326 -16.24 10.01 15.17
CA VAL A 326 -17.06 8.78 15.25
C VAL A 326 -18.52 9.11 15.50
N ASN A 327 -18.79 10.03 16.43
CA ASN A 327 -20.15 10.43 16.81
C ASN A 327 -20.85 11.28 15.74
N ASN A 328 -20.10 12.02 14.92
CA ASN A 328 -20.63 12.88 13.88
C ASN A 328 -20.12 12.49 12.50
N GLU A 329 -20.89 11.66 11.81
CA GLU A 329 -20.54 11.14 10.48
C GLU A 329 -20.18 12.25 9.46
N THR A 330 -20.87 13.38 9.51
CA THR A 330 -20.63 14.51 8.58
C THR A 330 -19.21 15.08 8.69
N PHE A 331 -18.57 14.95 9.84
CA PHE A 331 -17.24 15.47 10.11
C PHE A 331 -16.18 14.36 10.22
N SER A 332 -16.52 13.07 10.07
CA SER A 332 -15.57 11.96 10.22
C SER A 332 -14.37 12.11 9.29
N ASN A 333 -14.60 12.45 8.01
CA ASN A 333 -13.49 12.64 7.07
C ASN A 333 -12.59 13.82 7.49
N GLN A 334 -13.17 14.93 7.94
CA GLN A 334 -12.39 16.06 8.44
C GLN A 334 -11.57 15.69 9.67
N ALA A 335 -12.17 14.97 10.62
CA ALA A 335 -11.51 14.50 11.83
C ALA A 335 -10.31 13.61 11.51
N VAL A 336 -10.42 12.70 10.54
CA VAL A 336 -9.30 11.86 10.08
C VAL A 336 -8.14 12.71 9.57
N TYR A 337 -8.40 13.66 8.68
CA TYR A 337 -7.32 14.49 8.11
C TYR A 337 -6.72 15.44 9.14
N GLU A 338 -7.53 15.98 10.05
CA GLU A 338 -7.08 16.81 11.16
C GLU A 338 -6.18 15.99 12.09
N LEU A 339 -6.56 14.77 12.42
CA LEU A 339 -5.76 13.84 13.22
C LEU A 339 -4.40 13.58 12.56
N PHE A 340 -4.37 13.26 11.27
CA PHE A 340 -3.11 13.04 10.55
C PHE A 340 -2.23 14.30 10.51
N ASN A 341 -2.83 15.49 10.36
CA ASN A 341 -2.10 16.76 10.41
C ASN A 341 -1.43 16.98 11.78
N GLN A 342 -2.14 16.66 12.87
CA GLN A 342 -1.59 16.74 14.23
C GLN A 342 -0.49 15.68 14.47
N LEU A 343 -0.69 14.45 14.00
CA LEU A 343 0.27 13.34 14.15
C LEU A 343 1.61 13.61 13.45
N LYS A 344 1.66 14.44 12.39
CA LYS A 344 2.93 14.86 11.77
C LYS A 344 3.87 15.57 12.74
N HIS A 345 3.30 16.30 13.71
CA HIS A 345 4.03 17.20 14.59
C HIS A 345 4.30 16.63 15.98
N GLN A 346 3.59 15.57 16.36
CA GLN A 346 3.77 14.94 17.67
C GLN A 346 5.15 14.29 17.80
N THR A 347 5.69 14.31 19.01
CA THR A 347 7.02 13.73 19.34
C THR A 347 7.00 12.85 20.59
N MET A 348 5.82 12.52 21.11
CA MET A 348 5.67 11.69 22.31
C MET A 348 5.96 10.23 21.99
N PHE A 349 5.26 9.67 20.99
CA PHE A 349 5.30 8.24 20.68
C PHE A 349 5.90 7.98 19.29
N PRO A 350 6.55 6.83 19.08
CA PRO A 350 6.93 6.40 17.75
C PRO A 350 5.68 5.91 16.98
N LEU A 351 5.50 6.43 15.76
CA LEU A 351 4.36 6.13 14.88
C LEU A 351 4.78 5.15 13.80
N LEU A 352 3.95 4.14 13.57
CA LEU A 352 4.12 3.21 12.47
C LEU A 352 2.85 3.16 11.61
N PHE A 353 2.97 3.56 10.35
CA PHE A 353 1.93 3.39 9.35
C PHE A 353 2.15 2.09 8.59
N ILE A 354 1.14 1.22 8.54
CA ILE A 354 1.17 -0.04 7.80
C ILE A 354 -0.03 -0.05 6.86
N ILE A 355 0.23 -0.07 5.55
CA ILE A 355 -0.81 -0.06 4.52
C ILE A 355 -0.57 -1.22 3.56
N ASP A 356 -1.51 -2.16 3.50
CA ASP A 356 -1.51 -3.19 2.46
C ASP A 356 -2.32 -2.75 1.24
N GLU A 357 -2.09 -3.39 0.10
CA GLU A 357 -2.73 -3.08 -1.18
C GLU A 357 -2.51 -1.62 -1.64
N TYR A 358 -1.36 -1.05 -1.31
CA TYR A 358 -1.01 0.36 -1.56
C TYR A 358 -1.17 0.78 -3.03
N ASN A 359 -0.87 -0.14 -3.96
CA ASN A 359 -1.04 0.10 -5.38
C ASN A 359 -2.50 0.31 -5.80
N GLU A 360 -3.48 -0.18 -5.04
CA GLU A 360 -4.91 -0.01 -5.35
C GLU A 360 -5.37 1.44 -5.13
N CYS A 361 -4.66 2.23 -4.32
CA CYS A 361 -4.91 3.67 -4.13
C CYS A 361 -4.73 4.51 -5.41
N PHE A 362 -4.09 3.98 -6.44
CA PHE A 362 -3.80 4.70 -7.70
C PHE A 362 -4.69 4.26 -8.86
N THR A 363 -5.51 3.24 -8.65
CA THR A 363 -6.29 2.62 -9.72
C THR A 363 -7.63 3.32 -9.92
N ALA A 364 -8.31 3.07 -11.05
CA ALA A 364 -9.70 3.48 -11.20
C ALA A 364 -10.58 2.69 -10.22
N SER A 365 -11.38 3.41 -9.45
CA SER A 365 -12.38 2.84 -8.54
C SER A 365 -13.62 2.36 -9.29
N GLU A 366 -14.50 1.66 -8.60
CA GLU A 366 -15.81 1.21 -9.07
C GLU A 366 -16.89 2.31 -8.98
N TYR A 367 -16.52 3.52 -8.51
CA TYR A 367 -17.42 4.66 -8.52
C TYR A 367 -17.44 5.36 -9.89
N LEU A 368 -18.64 5.75 -10.32
CA LEU A 368 -18.87 6.43 -11.59
C LEU A 368 -19.08 7.93 -11.40
N SER A 369 -18.61 8.71 -12.37
CA SER A 369 -18.87 10.14 -12.47
C SER A 369 -18.77 10.60 -13.92
N ILE A 370 -19.80 11.31 -14.39
CA ILE A 370 -19.87 11.93 -15.72
C ILE A 370 -18.66 12.83 -15.99
N LYS A 371 -18.06 13.47 -14.97
CA LYS A 371 -16.85 14.29 -15.13
C LYS A 371 -15.67 13.54 -15.76
N TYR A 372 -15.60 12.22 -15.58
CA TYR A 372 -14.53 11.39 -16.15
C TYR A 372 -14.95 10.70 -17.45
N GLU A 373 -16.18 10.94 -17.93
CA GLU A 373 -16.60 10.53 -19.27
C GLU A 373 -15.71 11.23 -20.30
N ASN A 374 -15.36 10.52 -21.38
CA ASN A 374 -14.41 10.98 -22.40
C ASN A 374 -12.97 11.26 -21.91
N THR A 375 -12.62 10.86 -20.68
CA THR A 375 -11.23 10.87 -20.20
C THR A 375 -10.60 9.48 -20.31
N LYS A 376 -9.30 9.36 -20.03
CA LYS A 376 -8.60 8.06 -19.93
C LYS A 376 -9.20 7.08 -18.91
N PHE A 377 -10.05 7.57 -18.00
CA PHE A 377 -10.72 6.77 -17.00
C PHE A 377 -12.13 6.35 -17.42
N ASN A 378 -12.63 6.79 -18.57
CA ASN A 378 -13.89 6.35 -19.18
C ASN A 378 -15.08 6.29 -18.20
N GLY A 379 -15.34 7.39 -17.48
CA GLY A 379 -16.43 7.52 -16.52
C GLY A 379 -16.13 7.05 -15.10
N TRP A 380 -15.04 6.32 -14.86
CA TRP A 380 -14.65 5.82 -13.55
C TRP A 380 -13.85 6.86 -12.75
N ILE A 381 -14.11 6.98 -11.45
CA ILE A 381 -13.40 7.89 -10.57
C ILE A 381 -12.02 7.30 -10.22
N PRO A 382 -10.91 8.01 -10.44
CA PRO A 382 -9.60 7.58 -9.95
C PRO A 382 -9.56 7.53 -8.42
N SER A 383 -8.98 6.48 -7.83
CA SER A 383 -8.99 6.27 -6.38
C SER A 383 -8.32 7.42 -5.60
N TYR A 384 -7.27 8.04 -6.15
CA TYR A 384 -6.61 9.19 -5.53
C TYR A 384 -7.44 10.49 -5.50
N HIS A 385 -8.63 10.50 -6.14
CA HIS A 385 -9.64 11.55 -5.99
C HIS A 385 -10.66 11.24 -4.89
N LEU A 386 -10.69 10.01 -4.36
CA LEU A 386 -11.47 9.65 -3.18
C LEU A 386 -10.66 10.02 -1.92
N THR A 387 -11.32 10.46 -0.84
CA THR A 387 -10.60 10.98 0.34
C THR A 387 -9.75 9.92 1.05
N MET A 388 -10.25 8.71 1.29
CA MET A 388 -9.47 7.71 2.03
C MET A 388 -8.21 7.22 1.30
N PRO A 389 -8.26 6.83 0.00
CA PRO A 389 -7.04 6.54 -0.75
C PRO A 389 -6.12 7.76 -0.88
N ARG A 390 -6.69 8.97 -0.98
CA ARG A 390 -5.93 10.24 -1.00
C ARG A 390 -5.08 10.47 0.25
N LEU A 391 -5.58 10.03 1.41
CA LEU A 391 -4.84 10.06 2.66
C LEU A 391 -3.65 9.08 2.63
N PHE A 392 -3.89 7.85 2.20
CA PHE A 392 -2.90 6.77 2.30
C PHE A 392 -1.84 6.76 1.21
N HIS A 393 -2.16 7.22 -0.02
CA HIS A 393 -1.27 7.12 -1.18
C HIS A 393 0.01 7.97 -1.10
N LYS A 394 0.13 8.87 -0.13
CA LYS A 394 1.31 9.74 0.00
C LYS A 394 2.44 8.93 0.62
N PHE A 395 3.62 8.92 0.03
CA PHE A 395 4.79 8.28 0.64
C PHE A 395 5.51 9.26 1.56
N ASP A 396 4.83 9.68 2.63
CA ASP A 396 5.16 10.83 3.47
C ASP A 396 5.70 10.45 4.85
N GLY A 397 6.32 9.27 5.00
CA GLY A 397 6.87 8.82 6.30
C GLY A 397 7.88 9.81 6.90
N SER A 398 8.62 10.53 6.07
CA SER A 398 9.56 11.58 6.47
C SER A 398 8.90 12.85 7.02
N GLU A 399 7.64 13.14 6.65
CA GLU A 399 6.91 14.31 7.15
C GLU A 399 6.50 14.18 8.62
N TYR A 400 6.50 12.95 9.16
CA TYR A 400 6.20 12.69 10.57
C TYR A 400 7.50 12.74 11.39
N LYS A 401 7.54 13.60 12.41
CA LYS A 401 8.74 13.78 13.25
C LYS A 401 9.24 12.46 13.85
N LYS A 402 8.32 11.65 14.39
CA LYS A 402 8.57 10.31 14.94
C LYS A 402 7.86 9.19 14.15
N GLY A 403 7.65 9.35 12.84
CA GLY A 403 6.93 8.37 12.04
C GLY A 403 7.79 7.53 11.11
N PHE A 404 7.31 6.30 10.89
CA PHE A 404 7.83 5.37 9.90
C PHE A 404 6.65 4.80 9.09
N LYS A 405 6.80 4.66 7.77
CA LYS A 405 5.72 4.22 6.88
C LYS A 405 6.11 2.99 6.09
N ILE A 406 5.35 1.91 6.24
CA ILE A 406 5.52 0.65 5.51
C ILE A 406 4.29 0.43 4.66
N VAL A 407 4.51 0.21 3.37
CA VAL A 407 3.44 -0.04 2.41
C VAL A 407 3.73 -1.30 1.62
N ALA A 408 2.72 -2.05 1.20
CA ALA A 408 2.90 -3.24 0.36
C ALA A 408 2.04 -3.20 -0.91
N THR A 409 2.56 -3.76 -1.99
CA THR A 409 1.77 -3.97 -3.22
C THR A 409 0.93 -5.25 -3.13
N SER A 410 -0.23 -5.27 -3.79
CA SER A 410 -1.08 -6.44 -3.98
C SER A 410 -1.42 -6.61 -5.45
N TRP A 411 -1.18 -7.80 -5.99
CA TRP A 411 -1.44 -8.13 -7.40
C TRP A 411 -2.56 -9.17 -7.53
N THR A 412 -3.50 -9.15 -6.58
CA THR A 412 -4.58 -10.14 -6.47
C THR A 412 -5.73 -9.81 -7.42
N LYS A 413 -6.21 -8.56 -7.39
CA LYS A 413 -7.32 -8.07 -8.23
C LYS A 413 -6.86 -7.76 -9.65
N ARG A 414 -5.68 -7.12 -9.78
CA ARG A 414 -5.14 -6.65 -11.05
C ARG A 414 -3.82 -7.32 -11.36
N LYS A 415 -3.59 -7.62 -12.65
CA LYS A 415 -2.28 -8.04 -13.14
C LYS A 415 -1.27 -6.93 -12.87
N ARG A 416 -0.04 -7.32 -12.52
CA ARG A 416 1.07 -6.38 -12.37
C ARG A 416 1.27 -5.65 -13.70
N LYS A 417 1.07 -4.33 -13.67
CA LYS A 417 1.39 -3.40 -14.77
C LYS A 417 2.78 -2.79 -14.51
N ASP A 418 3.18 -1.86 -15.36
CA ASP A 418 4.34 -0.99 -15.16
C ASP A 418 4.13 -0.08 -13.94
N PHE A 419 4.24 -0.67 -12.76
CA PHE A 419 4.24 0.04 -11.49
C PHE A 419 5.63 0.63 -11.31
N LYS A 420 5.68 1.97 -11.31
CA LYS A 420 6.90 2.77 -11.20
C LYS A 420 6.89 3.52 -9.87
N PRO A 421 7.45 2.95 -8.80
CA PRO A 421 7.54 3.60 -7.48
C PRO A 421 8.21 4.97 -7.55
N GLU A 422 9.10 5.18 -8.53
CA GLU A 422 9.86 6.43 -8.69
C GLU A 422 8.94 7.63 -8.94
N LEU A 423 7.81 7.42 -9.64
CA LEU A 423 6.81 8.46 -9.89
C LEU A 423 6.06 8.89 -8.61
N LEU A 424 6.16 8.09 -7.55
CA LEU A 424 5.57 8.36 -6.24
C LEU A 424 6.58 8.98 -5.27
N GLY A 425 7.79 9.30 -5.75
CA GLY A 425 8.90 9.79 -4.91
C GLY A 425 9.56 8.70 -4.06
N ILE A 426 9.27 7.42 -4.33
CA ILE A 426 9.88 6.30 -3.61
C ILE A 426 11.24 6.02 -4.22
N LEU A 427 12.29 6.09 -3.39
CA LEU A 427 13.65 5.88 -3.83
C LEU A 427 13.95 4.38 -3.98
N PRO A 428 14.88 3.97 -4.86
CA PRO A 428 15.19 2.56 -5.10
C PRO A 428 15.64 1.79 -3.84
N ASN A 429 16.29 2.47 -2.89
CA ASN A 429 16.72 1.88 -1.60
C ASN A 429 15.57 1.67 -0.60
N GLU A 430 14.41 2.28 -0.83
CA GLU A 430 13.20 2.14 -0.01
C GLU A 430 12.33 0.98 -0.50
N VAL A 431 12.56 0.49 -1.72
CA VAL A 431 11.86 -0.65 -2.30
C VAL A 431 12.53 -1.95 -1.86
N LYS A 432 11.80 -2.75 -1.07
CA LYS A 432 12.22 -4.09 -0.66
C LYS A 432 11.44 -5.14 -1.45
N THR A 433 12.15 -5.87 -2.31
CA THR A 433 11.55 -6.97 -3.08
C THR A 433 11.44 -8.23 -2.22
N VAL A 434 10.21 -8.66 -1.94
CA VAL A 434 9.89 -9.89 -1.22
C VAL A 434 9.94 -11.07 -2.18
N ARG A 435 10.97 -11.89 -2.01
CA ARG A 435 11.15 -13.17 -2.73
C ARG A 435 10.12 -14.21 -2.31
N ASN A 436 10.04 -15.30 -3.07
CA ASN A 436 9.35 -16.52 -2.64
C ASN A 436 10.13 -17.21 -1.50
N PHE A 437 9.53 -18.23 -0.89
CA PHE A 437 10.19 -19.00 0.16
C PHE A 437 11.50 -19.61 -0.33
N THR A 438 12.52 -19.66 0.53
CA THR A 438 13.66 -20.55 0.30
C THR A 438 13.25 -22.00 0.54
N GLN A 439 14.11 -22.94 0.15
CA GLN A 439 13.94 -24.36 0.42
C GLN A 439 13.74 -24.64 1.93
N ARG A 440 14.53 -23.99 2.80
CA ARG A 440 14.37 -24.10 4.26
C ARG A 440 13.07 -23.48 4.77
N GLU A 441 12.73 -22.25 4.34
CA GLU A 441 11.47 -21.59 4.71
C GLU A 441 10.26 -22.43 4.29
N PHE A 442 10.33 -23.04 3.12
CA PHE A 442 9.27 -23.88 2.58
C PHE A 442 9.13 -25.21 3.32
N THR A 443 10.25 -25.85 3.65
CA THR A 443 10.27 -27.10 4.43
C THR A 443 9.66 -26.86 5.82
N ASN A 444 10.08 -25.79 6.50
CA ASN A 444 9.55 -25.42 7.81
C ASN A 444 8.08 -25.01 7.75
N TYR A 445 7.66 -24.33 6.67
CA TYR A 445 6.25 -24.03 6.41
C TYR A 445 5.41 -25.32 6.31
N ILE A 446 5.83 -26.30 5.50
CA ILE A 446 5.13 -27.59 5.38
C ILE A 446 5.11 -28.34 6.71
N LEU A 447 6.24 -28.39 7.41
CA LEU A 447 6.33 -29.06 8.70
C LEU A 447 5.37 -28.43 9.72
N ASN A 448 5.26 -27.11 9.71
CA ASN A 448 4.27 -26.43 10.53
C ASN A 448 2.83 -26.83 10.17
N LEU A 449 2.46 -26.83 8.88
CA LEU A 449 1.13 -27.25 8.44
C LEU A 449 0.79 -28.70 8.86
N LYS A 450 1.78 -29.60 8.83
CA LYS A 450 1.63 -30.98 9.33
C LYS A 450 1.40 -31.00 10.83
N ASN A 451 2.20 -30.25 11.58
CA ASN A 451 2.13 -30.20 13.04
C ASN A 451 0.80 -29.61 13.53
N THR A 452 0.29 -28.57 12.85
CA THR A 452 -1.02 -27.95 13.13
C THR A 452 -2.18 -28.68 12.45
N ARG A 453 -1.94 -29.86 11.85
CA ARG A 453 -2.96 -30.71 11.20
C ARG A 453 -3.82 -29.98 10.16
N VAL A 454 -3.23 -29.01 9.46
CA VAL A 454 -3.88 -28.33 8.32
C VAL A 454 -3.82 -29.21 7.08
N ILE A 455 -2.78 -30.03 6.96
CA ILE A 455 -2.61 -30.99 5.87
C ILE A 455 -2.39 -32.41 6.44
N TYR A 456 -2.97 -33.41 5.80
CA TYR A 456 -2.93 -34.81 6.23
C TYR A 456 -2.17 -35.68 5.24
N ASN A 457 -1.47 -36.71 5.73
CA ASN A 457 -0.77 -37.71 4.90
C ASN A 457 0.21 -37.15 3.86
N PHE A 458 0.77 -35.96 4.09
CA PHE A 458 1.75 -35.35 3.19
C PHE A 458 3.10 -36.09 3.24
N PRO A 459 3.59 -36.64 2.11
CA PRO A 459 4.84 -37.40 2.04
C PRO A 459 6.06 -36.47 2.07
N ASN A 460 6.98 -36.69 3.03
CA ASN A 460 8.15 -35.82 3.27
C ASN A 460 9.14 -35.82 2.09
N ASP A 461 9.26 -36.93 1.36
CA ASP A 461 10.08 -37.07 0.15
C ASP A 461 9.62 -36.16 -0.99
N LYS A 462 8.35 -35.72 -0.99
CA LYS A 462 7.79 -34.85 -2.05
C LYS A 462 7.93 -33.35 -1.77
N ILE A 463 8.55 -32.94 -0.66
CA ILE A 463 8.75 -31.51 -0.32
C ILE A 463 9.44 -30.77 -1.49
N ASN A 464 10.53 -31.34 -2.02
CA ASN A 464 11.26 -30.73 -3.13
C ASN A 464 10.40 -30.63 -4.40
N TYR A 465 9.61 -31.67 -4.71
CA TYR A 465 8.70 -31.66 -5.85
C TYR A 465 7.68 -30.50 -5.76
N PHE A 466 7.03 -30.31 -4.62
CA PHE A 466 6.08 -29.22 -4.43
C PHE A 466 6.74 -27.84 -4.37
N TYR A 467 7.98 -27.76 -3.87
CA TYR A 467 8.78 -26.54 -3.95
C TYR A 467 9.04 -26.14 -5.39
N MET A 468 9.46 -27.08 -6.24
CA MET A 468 9.71 -26.85 -7.67
C MET A 468 8.42 -26.48 -8.41
N LEU A 469 7.31 -27.19 -8.13
CA LEU A 469 6.02 -26.96 -8.76
C LEU A 469 5.46 -25.56 -8.49
N THR A 470 5.67 -25.06 -7.27
CA THR A 470 5.16 -23.75 -6.82
C THR A 470 6.19 -22.62 -6.96
N GLY A 471 7.46 -22.97 -7.23
CA GLY A 471 8.59 -22.04 -7.17
C GLY A 471 8.73 -21.37 -5.79
N GLY A 472 8.33 -22.05 -4.71
CA GLY A 472 8.30 -21.53 -3.35
C GLY A 472 7.26 -20.43 -3.09
N ASN A 473 6.27 -20.25 -3.96
CA ASN A 473 5.23 -19.23 -3.78
C ASN A 473 4.21 -19.66 -2.72
N GLY A 474 4.21 -19.01 -1.55
CA GLY A 474 3.36 -19.40 -0.42
C GLY A 474 1.87 -19.48 -0.73
N PHE A 475 1.31 -18.59 -1.55
CA PHE A 475 -0.09 -18.66 -1.96
C PHE A 475 -0.38 -19.90 -2.81
N GLU A 476 0.45 -20.18 -3.81
CA GLU A 476 0.27 -21.34 -4.68
C GLU A 476 0.47 -22.64 -3.91
N SER A 477 1.47 -22.67 -3.03
CA SER A 477 1.73 -23.81 -2.16
C SER A 477 0.55 -24.08 -1.24
N ARG A 478 0.04 -23.09 -0.53
CA ARG A 478 -1.14 -23.24 0.32
C ARG A 478 -2.32 -23.80 -0.48
N ARG A 479 -2.67 -23.13 -1.58
CA ARG A 479 -3.81 -23.50 -2.44
C ARG A 479 -3.72 -24.93 -2.94
N LEU A 480 -2.51 -25.39 -3.25
CA LEU A 480 -2.30 -26.72 -3.80
C LEU A 480 -2.28 -27.78 -2.70
N LEU A 481 -1.57 -27.51 -1.60
CA LEU A 481 -1.47 -28.43 -0.47
C LEU A 481 -2.85 -28.67 0.14
N THR A 482 -3.60 -27.64 0.49
CA THR A 482 -4.95 -27.77 1.11
C THR A 482 -6.00 -28.41 0.21
N LYS A 483 -5.73 -28.55 -1.09
CA LYS A 483 -6.63 -29.22 -2.04
C LYS A 483 -6.31 -30.70 -2.21
N LEU A 484 -5.06 -31.08 -2.00
CA LEU A 484 -4.57 -32.45 -2.24
C LEU A 484 -4.37 -33.24 -0.94
N TYR A 485 -4.15 -32.54 0.17
CA TYR A 485 -3.79 -33.04 1.48
C TYR A 485 -4.49 -32.21 2.55
#